data_AF-W7AGQ1-F1
#
_entry.id   AF-W7AGQ1-F1
#
_cell.length_a   1.000
_cell.length_b   1.000
_cell.length_c   1.000
_cell.angle_alpha   90.00
_cell.angle_beta   90.00
_cell.angle_gamma   90.00
#
_symmetry.space_group_name_H-M   'P 1'
#
loop_
_entity.id
_entity.type
_entity.pdbx_description
1 polymer ?
#
loop_
_entity_poly.entity_id
_entity_poly.type
_entity_poly.pdbx_seq_one_letter_code
_entity_poly.pdbx_strand_id
1 'polypeptide(L)'
;MDIDGYMSYILNKATKPGNCPNSSPGKMRACEISKWTRNENKEQSWRKAPIVSERADALRNSLNMTSQICKNLEKWASSLERRKTGVYWSESAPCNVDTMGLQLTGGKSRSGCMENRNNWRWQELDGNYNTIADETRSRRFRVCEDLVYLLIESFGLETKYEGKEPVLKLNAEGCRNFYRHLTEWGGDDVAEHIMNNWFTNLGGEREGNSEYIIQGKDWFEVIQEMFWGHQRAKKDIGCQFKGEGRECLGHDQDAKWCNVDLTKGNRDTTHQSTITDRAASRRGGGVPPQSEHNGEVEYGEWPGK
;
A
#
# COMPACT_ATOMS: atom_id res chain seq x y z
N MET A 1 -10.20 -3.83 -3.02
CA MET A 1 -9.80 -3.50 -1.62
C MET A 1 -10.29 -2.10 -1.29
N ASP A 2 -10.72 -1.80 -0.05
CA ASP A 2 -11.14 -0.44 0.36
C ASP A 2 -10.01 0.28 1.11
N ILE A 3 -9.33 1.21 0.43
CA ILE A 3 -8.25 2.00 1.03
C ILE A 3 -8.78 3.09 1.97
N ASP A 4 -9.98 3.65 1.70
CA ASP A 4 -10.62 4.64 2.59
C ASP A 4 -10.99 3.97 3.93
N GLY A 5 -11.48 2.73 3.86
CA GLY A 5 -11.65 1.83 5.00
C GLY A 5 -10.34 1.60 5.78
N TYR A 6 -9.25 1.25 5.09
CA TYR A 6 -7.94 1.05 5.72
C TYR A 6 -7.42 2.32 6.41
N MET A 7 -7.47 3.48 5.75
CA MET A 7 -7.06 4.75 6.38
C MET A 7 -7.96 5.12 7.58
N SER A 8 -9.25 4.77 7.53
CA SER A 8 -10.14 4.90 8.69
C SER A 8 -9.72 4.00 9.85
N TYR A 9 -9.32 2.75 9.58
CA TYR A 9 -8.79 1.83 10.58
C TYR A 9 -7.51 2.38 11.22
N ILE A 10 -6.57 2.88 10.41
CA ILE A 10 -5.32 3.48 10.91
C ILE A 10 -5.60 4.68 11.82
N LEU A 11 -6.48 5.60 11.39
CA LEU A 11 -6.85 6.77 12.20
C LEU A 11 -7.50 6.36 13.52
N ASN A 12 -8.42 5.39 13.49
CA ASN A 12 -9.08 4.87 14.68
C ASN A 12 -8.10 4.16 15.61
N LYS A 13 -7.10 3.45 15.06
CA LYS A 13 -6.05 2.78 15.85
C LYS A 13 -5.11 3.78 16.53
N ALA A 14 -4.70 4.83 15.82
CA ALA A 14 -3.89 5.92 16.37
C ALA A 14 -4.63 6.70 17.47
N THR A 15 -5.96 6.79 17.38
CA THR A 15 -6.76 7.68 18.23
C THR A 15 -7.65 6.97 19.26
N LYS A 16 -7.33 5.70 19.56
CA LYS A 16 -7.94 4.96 20.68
C LYS A 16 -7.82 5.74 22.00
N PRO A 17 -8.80 5.62 22.92
CA PRO A 17 -8.71 6.21 24.25
C PRO A 17 -7.40 5.82 24.95
N GLY A 18 -6.66 6.81 25.44
CA GLY A 18 -5.32 6.64 26.02
C GLY A 18 -4.17 6.96 25.05
N ASN A 19 -4.32 6.73 23.75
CA ASN A 19 -3.25 6.95 22.76
C ASN A 19 -3.06 8.42 22.40
N CYS A 20 -4.10 9.25 22.50
CA CYS A 20 -3.99 10.70 22.33
C CYS A 20 -3.78 11.42 23.67
N PRO A 21 -2.54 11.72 24.09
CA PRO A 21 -2.28 12.48 25.30
C PRO A 21 -2.88 13.90 25.21
N ASN A 22 -3.28 14.44 26.36
CA ASN A 22 -3.79 15.81 26.46
C ASN A 22 -2.68 16.88 26.37
N SER A 23 -1.41 16.47 26.20
CA SER A 23 -0.23 17.32 26.35
C SER A 23 0.54 17.54 25.04
N SER A 24 0.71 18.83 24.72
CA SER A 24 1.46 19.39 23.59
C SER A 24 0.84 19.20 22.18
N PRO A 25 0.42 20.29 21.51
CA PRO A 25 0.22 20.30 20.06
C PRO A 25 1.46 19.76 19.32
N GLY A 26 1.24 19.07 18.19
CA GLY A 26 2.32 18.48 17.39
C GLY A 26 2.91 17.14 17.87
N LYS A 27 2.54 16.60 19.05
CA LYS A 27 3.10 15.32 19.55
C LYS A 27 2.49 14.04 18.98
N MET A 28 1.38 14.13 18.23
CA MET A 28 0.81 13.02 17.48
C MET A 28 -0.14 13.59 16.42
N ARG A 29 0.33 13.65 15.17
CA ARG A 29 -0.39 14.26 14.06
C ARG A 29 -1.72 13.56 13.76
N ALA A 30 -1.81 12.24 13.92
CA ALA A 30 -3.07 11.50 13.79
C ALA A 30 -4.15 11.98 14.78
N CYS A 31 -3.77 12.36 16.00
CA CYS A 31 -4.68 12.91 17.00
C CYS A 31 -5.12 14.35 16.69
N GLU A 32 -4.34 15.12 15.92
CA GLU A 32 -4.78 16.41 15.38
C GLU A 32 -5.86 16.19 14.32
N ILE A 33 -5.59 15.29 13.37
CA ILE A 33 -6.49 14.95 12.25
C ILE A 33 -7.86 14.50 12.76
N SER A 34 -7.92 13.62 13.78
CA SER A 34 -9.20 13.16 14.31
C SER A 34 -10.04 14.26 14.96
N LYS A 35 -9.40 15.32 15.48
CA LYS A 35 -10.01 16.45 16.18
C LYS A 35 -10.27 17.66 15.28
N TRP A 36 -10.07 17.57 13.96
CA TRP A 36 -10.38 18.68 13.05
C TRP A 36 -11.89 18.90 12.94
N THR A 37 -12.30 20.17 12.91
CA THR A 37 -13.70 20.62 12.80
C THR A 37 -13.82 21.77 11.80
N ARG A 38 -15.03 22.06 11.32
CA ARG A 38 -15.29 23.04 10.24
C ARG A 38 -14.89 24.49 10.52
N ASN A 39 -14.85 24.93 11.78
CA ASN A 39 -14.86 26.36 12.14
C ASN A 39 -13.51 26.96 12.55
N GLU A 40 -12.42 26.19 12.48
CA GLU A 40 -11.13 26.64 12.95
C GLU A 40 -10.30 27.20 11.78
N ASN A 41 -9.41 28.18 12.01
CA ASN A 41 -8.51 28.77 11.00
C ASN A 41 -7.38 27.78 10.58
N LYS A 42 -7.77 26.56 10.17
CA LYS A 42 -6.94 25.37 10.04
C LYS A 42 -6.45 25.09 8.61
N GLU A 43 -6.76 25.92 7.63
CA GLU A 43 -6.21 25.81 6.26
C GLU A 43 -4.67 25.68 6.27
N GLN A 44 -3.99 26.45 7.12
CA GLN A 44 -2.54 26.34 7.31
C GLN A 44 -2.10 25.03 7.99
N SER A 45 -2.89 24.50 8.93
CA SER A 45 -2.56 23.26 9.65
C SER A 45 -2.78 22.01 8.79
N TRP A 46 -3.76 22.03 7.87
CA TRP A 46 -3.98 20.96 6.91
C TRP A 46 -2.82 20.85 5.94
N ARG A 47 -2.41 21.99 5.35
CA ARG A 47 -1.30 22.11 4.41
C ARG A 47 0.09 21.91 5.06
N LYS A 48 0.17 21.74 6.38
CA LYS A 48 1.44 21.46 7.07
C LYS A 48 1.87 20.01 6.84
N ALA A 49 3.11 19.79 6.44
CA ALA A 49 3.71 18.46 6.38
C ALA A 49 3.69 17.79 7.78
N PRO A 50 3.57 16.44 7.85
CA PRO A 50 3.56 15.72 9.13
C PRO A 50 4.87 15.87 9.92
N ILE A 51 6.00 16.05 9.22
CA ILE A 51 7.32 16.31 9.80
C ILE A 51 8.00 17.48 9.09
N VAL A 52 8.91 18.15 9.79
CA VAL A 52 9.82 19.14 9.18
C VAL A 52 11.04 18.39 8.66
N SER A 53 11.29 18.49 7.35
CA SER A 53 12.49 17.95 6.71
C SER A 53 13.36 19.08 6.17
N GLU A 54 14.67 18.90 6.18
CA GLU A 54 15.61 19.83 5.52
C GLU A 54 15.40 19.88 4.01
N ARG A 55 14.74 18.87 3.42
CA ARG A 55 14.33 18.85 2.00
C ARG A 55 12.98 19.54 1.77
N ALA A 56 12.51 20.37 2.72
CA ALA A 56 11.17 20.98 2.76
C ALA A 56 10.70 21.61 1.45
N ASP A 57 11.56 22.31 0.70
CA ASP A 57 11.12 22.98 -0.53
C ASP A 57 10.96 22.01 -1.72
N ALA A 58 11.76 20.94 -1.79
CA ALA A 58 11.47 19.82 -2.70
C ALA A 58 10.18 19.09 -2.27
N LEU A 59 9.98 18.95 -0.95
CA LEU A 59 8.80 18.31 -0.36
C LEU A 59 7.53 19.18 -0.37
N ARG A 60 7.59 20.49 -0.66
CA ARG A 60 6.38 21.31 -0.87
C ARG A 60 5.63 20.89 -2.14
N ASN A 61 6.35 20.53 -3.19
CA ASN A 61 5.77 19.87 -4.36
C ASN A 61 5.25 18.45 -4.02
N SER A 62 5.81 17.80 -2.98
CA SER A 62 5.38 16.46 -2.57
C SER A 62 3.97 16.42 -1.98
N LEU A 63 3.39 17.51 -1.45
CA LEU A 63 2.00 17.44 -0.98
C LEU A 63 1.00 17.27 -2.13
N ASN A 64 1.22 17.91 -3.28
CA ASN A 64 0.43 17.64 -4.48
C ASN A 64 0.69 16.22 -4.99
N MET A 65 1.93 15.73 -4.86
CA MET A 65 2.34 14.38 -5.26
C MET A 65 1.71 13.30 -4.37
N THR A 66 1.68 13.47 -3.05
CA THR A 66 1.07 12.54 -2.10
C THR A 66 -0.45 12.49 -2.30
N SER A 67 -1.07 13.65 -2.55
CA SER A 67 -2.47 13.75 -2.96
C SER A 67 -2.76 12.93 -4.23
N GLN A 68 -1.94 13.06 -5.27
CA GLN A 68 -2.05 12.27 -6.51
C GLN A 68 -1.80 10.78 -6.27
N ILE A 69 -0.77 10.41 -5.50
CA ILE A 69 -0.50 9.02 -5.11
C ILE A 69 -1.71 8.43 -4.39
N CYS A 70 -2.31 9.15 -3.43
CA CYS A 70 -3.47 8.66 -2.70
C CYS A 70 -4.69 8.43 -3.60
N LYS A 71 -5.02 9.37 -4.51
CA LYS A 71 -6.06 9.16 -5.53
C LYS A 71 -5.73 7.95 -6.42
N ASN A 72 -4.46 7.79 -6.81
CA ASN A 72 -4.00 6.66 -7.63
C ASN A 72 -4.03 5.32 -6.87
N LEU A 73 -3.76 5.30 -5.57
CA LEU A 73 -3.85 4.12 -4.70
C LEU A 73 -5.31 3.70 -4.50
N GLU A 74 -6.25 4.63 -4.36
CA GLU A 74 -7.69 4.32 -4.35
C GLU A 74 -8.13 3.72 -5.70
N LYS A 75 -7.77 4.40 -6.80
CA LYS A 75 -8.07 3.92 -8.15
C LYS A 75 -7.49 2.51 -8.40
N TRP A 76 -6.24 2.26 -8.00
CA TRP A 76 -5.59 0.95 -8.09
C TRP A 76 -6.23 -0.10 -7.17
N ALA A 77 -6.49 0.23 -5.89
CA ALA A 77 -7.13 -0.68 -4.94
C ALA A 77 -8.55 -1.10 -5.39
N SER A 78 -9.22 -0.24 -6.18
CA SER A 78 -10.52 -0.53 -6.80
C SER A 78 -10.46 -1.51 -7.99
N SER A 79 -9.30 -1.71 -8.63
CA SER A 79 -9.10 -2.70 -9.70
C SER A 79 -8.57 -4.06 -9.21
N LEU A 80 -8.36 -4.21 -7.90
CA LEU A 80 -7.97 -5.47 -7.29
C LEU A 80 -9.16 -6.42 -7.16
N GLU A 81 -9.06 -7.59 -7.79
CA GLU A 81 -9.99 -8.71 -7.64
C GLU A 81 -9.60 -9.60 -6.46
N ARG A 82 -10.61 -10.00 -5.68
CA ARG A 82 -10.43 -10.98 -4.59
C ARG A 82 -10.46 -12.40 -5.18
N ARG A 83 -9.43 -13.20 -4.91
CA ARG A 83 -9.38 -14.60 -5.39
C ARG A 83 -10.34 -15.49 -4.58
N LYS A 84 -10.79 -16.58 -5.23
CA LYS A 84 -12.03 -17.33 -4.93
C LYS A 84 -12.30 -17.73 -3.46
N THR A 85 -11.27 -17.82 -2.61
CA THR A 85 -11.40 -17.97 -1.15
C THR A 85 -10.20 -17.32 -0.45
N GLY A 86 -10.46 -16.50 0.58
CA GLY A 86 -9.42 -16.00 1.51
C GLY A 86 -9.15 -14.48 1.45
N VAL A 87 -7.95 -14.09 1.91
CA VAL A 87 -7.47 -12.70 2.00
C VAL A 87 -6.70 -12.24 0.76
N TYR A 88 -6.53 -13.10 -0.25
CA TYR A 88 -5.72 -12.81 -1.43
C TYR A 88 -6.42 -11.91 -2.44
N TRP A 89 -5.76 -10.82 -2.78
CA TRP A 89 -6.12 -9.88 -3.84
C TRP A 89 -5.09 -9.95 -4.96
N SER A 90 -5.51 -9.78 -6.20
CA SER A 90 -4.61 -9.62 -7.34
C SER A 90 -5.06 -8.53 -8.28
N GLU A 91 -4.12 -7.90 -8.96
CA GLU A 91 -4.39 -7.04 -10.11
C GLU A 91 -5.18 -7.81 -11.18
N SER A 92 -6.29 -7.22 -11.63
CA SER A 92 -7.15 -7.79 -12.67
C SER A 92 -6.54 -7.46 -14.04
N ALA A 93 -6.01 -8.46 -14.75
CA ALA A 93 -5.35 -8.21 -16.04
C ALA A 93 -6.33 -7.55 -17.04
N PRO A 94 -5.93 -6.49 -17.78
CA PRO A 94 -4.56 -5.97 -17.98
C PRO A 94 -4.15 -4.82 -17.05
N CYS A 95 -4.80 -4.65 -15.90
CA CYS A 95 -4.61 -3.48 -15.04
C CYS A 95 -3.35 -3.52 -14.19
N ASN A 96 -2.55 -2.48 -14.32
CA ASN A 96 -1.39 -2.16 -13.51
C ASN A 96 -1.21 -0.62 -13.52
N VAL A 97 -0.21 -0.12 -12.81
CA VAL A 97 0.09 1.32 -12.70
C VAL A 97 0.21 2.02 -14.07
N ASP A 98 0.81 1.37 -15.06
CA ASP A 98 1.01 1.94 -16.40
C ASP A 98 -0.28 1.97 -17.22
N THR A 99 -0.99 0.84 -17.30
CA THR A 99 -2.21 0.73 -18.12
C THR A 99 -3.36 1.56 -17.56
N MET A 100 -3.39 1.78 -16.24
CA MET A 100 -4.37 2.66 -15.58
C MET A 100 -3.98 4.15 -15.60
N GLY A 101 -2.80 4.49 -16.12
CA GLY A 101 -2.30 5.87 -16.24
C GLY A 101 -1.92 6.52 -14.90
N LEU A 102 -1.42 5.73 -13.93
CA LEU A 102 -1.19 6.16 -12.54
C LEU A 102 0.25 6.66 -12.28
N GLN A 103 1.08 6.76 -13.32
CA GLN A 103 2.42 7.34 -13.21
C GLN A 103 2.37 8.85 -12.99
N LEU A 104 3.09 9.34 -11.98
CA LEU A 104 3.23 10.77 -11.68
C LEU A 104 3.93 11.56 -12.81
N THR A 105 4.77 10.91 -13.61
CA THR A 105 5.56 11.55 -14.67
C THR A 105 4.95 11.46 -16.07
N GLY A 106 3.63 11.19 -16.17
CA GLY A 106 2.88 11.30 -17.42
C GLY A 106 2.55 9.96 -18.09
N GLY A 107 1.77 9.11 -17.39
CA GLY A 107 1.15 7.94 -18.00
C GLY A 107 -0.09 8.28 -18.83
N LYS A 108 -0.31 7.59 -19.96
CA LYS A 108 -1.60 7.59 -20.66
C LYS A 108 -2.34 6.30 -20.31
N SER A 109 -3.53 6.42 -19.72
CA SER A 109 -4.43 5.27 -19.52
C SER A 109 -4.69 4.57 -20.86
N ARG A 110 -4.54 3.25 -20.89
CA ARG A 110 -4.78 2.41 -22.06
C ARG A 110 -6.17 1.78 -21.96
N SER A 111 -6.82 1.54 -23.10
CA SER A 111 -8.07 0.79 -23.12
C SER A 111 -7.86 -0.63 -22.58
N GLY A 112 -8.79 -1.10 -21.75
CA GLY A 112 -8.78 -2.45 -21.16
C GLY A 112 -9.05 -2.48 -19.66
N CYS A 113 -8.82 -1.39 -18.93
CA CYS A 113 -9.19 -1.28 -17.52
C CYS A 113 -10.58 -0.68 -17.35
N MET A 114 -11.50 -1.46 -16.77
CA MET A 114 -12.82 -0.95 -16.40
C MET A 114 -12.70 -0.04 -15.17
N GLU A 115 -12.79 1.27 -15.39
CA GLU A 115 -12.81 2.25 -14.31
C GLU A 115 -14.17 2.25 -13.61
N ASN A 116 -14.30 1.54 -12.48
CA ASN A 116 -15.48 1.66 -11.63
C ASN A 116 -15.42 2.96 -10.78
N ARG A 117 -15.60 4.09 -11.45
CA ARG A 117 -15.48 5.45 -10.88
C ARG A 117 -16.43 5.70 -9.70
N ASN A 118 -17.54 4.97 -9.63
CA ASN A 118 -18.54 5.12 -8.57
C ASN A 118 -18.00 4.83 -7.16
N ASN A 119 -16.83 4.18 -7.07
CA ASN A 119 -16.18 3.84 -5.80
C ASN A 119 -15.01 4.76 -5.42
N TRP A 120 -14.64 5.75 -6.24
CA TRP A 120 -13.50 6.64 -5.98
C TRP A 120 -13.93 7.85 -5.15
N ARG A 121 -13.80 7.76 -3.82
CA ARG A 121 -14.21 8.80 -2.88
C ARG A 121 -13.28 10.01 -2.92
N TRP A 122 -12.00 9.80 -3.19
CA TRP A 122 -10.96 10.82 -3.10
C TRP A 122 -10.74 11.58 -4.40
N GLN A 123 -11.31 11.14 -5.54
CA GLN A 123 -11.08 11.78 -6.84
C GLN A 123 -11.46 13.28 -6.84
N GLU A 124 -12.51 13.66 -6.12
CA GLU A 124 -13.01 15.04 -5.94
C GLU A 124 -12.24 15.87 -4.91
N LEU A 125 -11.35 15.25 -4.12
CA LEU A 125 -10.59 15.94 -3.08
C LEU A 125 -9.42 16.69 -3.70
N ASP A 126 -9.71 17.85 -4.25
CA ASP A 126 -8.72 18.73 -4.84
C ASP A 126 -7.99 19.54 -3.77
N GLY A 127 -6.83 20.13 -4.11
CA GLY A 127 -5.98 20.89 -3.19
C GLY A 127 -6.60 22.15 -2.56
N ASN A 128 -7.89 22.41 -2.83
CA ASN A 128 -8.71 23.46 -2.23
C ASN A 128 -9.41 22.94 -0.98
N TYR A 129 -8.63 22.66 0.06
CA TYR A 129 -9.06 22.02 1.33
C TYR A 129 -10.07 22.81 2.19
N ASN A 130 -10.48 24.01 1.76
CA ASN A 130 -11.11 25.03 2.62
C ASN A 130 -12.56 24.72 3.00
N THR A 131 -13.22 23.78 2.33
CA THR A 131 -14.60 23.34 2.62
C THR A 131 -14.70 21.95 3.23
N ILE A 132 -13.64 21.14 3.17
CA ILE A 132 -13.76 19.67 3.28
C ILE A 132 -13.15 19.08 4.55
N ALA A 133 -12.45 19.86 5.39
CA ALA A 133 -11.68 19.37 6.52
C ALA A 133 -12.51 18.63 7.61
N ASP A 134 -13.81 18.91 7.71
CA ASP A 134 -14.71 18.27 8.67
C ASP A 134 -15.21 16.90 8.19
N GLU A 135 -15.22 16.63 6.88
CA GLU A 135 -15.66 15.34 6.34
C GLU A 135 -14.73 14.21 6.79
N THR A 136 -15.30 13.11 7.29
CA THR A 136 -14.57 11.89 7.64
C THR A 136 -13.71 11.38 6.47
N ARG A 137 -14.24 11.51 5.25
CA ARG A 137 -13.57 11.23 3.98
C ARG A 137 -12.24 11.99 3.83
N SER A 138 -12.24 13.30 4.06
CA SER A 138 -11.03 14.12 3.98
C SER A 138 -10.02 13.76 5.05
N ARG A 139 -10.46 13.45 6.28
CA ARG A 139 -9.55 13.01 7.36
C ARG A 139 -8.83 11.72 6.99
N ARG A 140 -9.52 10.76 6.36
CA ARG A 140 -8.94 9.52 5.81
C ARG A 140 -7.98 9.79 4.66
N PHE A 141 -8.34 10.69 3.74
CA PHE A 141 -7.44 11.12 2.67
C PHE A 141 -6.16 11.77 3.23
N ARG A 142 -6.28 12.63 4.25
CA ARG A 142 -5.12 13.22 4.92
C ARG A 142 -4.22 12.17 5.56
N VAL A 143 -4.80 11.14 6.19
CA VAL A 143 -4.01 10.02 6.72
C VAL A 143 -3.20 9.37 5.60
N CYS A 144 -3.80 9.13 4.43
CA CYS A 144 -3.03 8.67 3.27
C CYS A 144 -1.92 9.67 2.88
N GLU A 145 -2.21 10.96 2.73
CA GLU A 145 -1.22 11.97 2.34
C GLU A 145 -0.03 12.04 3.31
N ASP A 146 -0.30 11.99 4.62
CA ASP A 146 0.74 11.99 5.65
C ASP A 146 1.58 10.71 5.58
N LEU A 147 0.96 9.53 5.52
CA LEU A 147 1.70 8.25 5.48
C LEU A 147 2.57 8.11 4.22
N VAL A 148 2.05 8.51 3.07
CA VAL A 148 2.80 8.54 1.81
C VAL A 148 3.93 9.58 1.88
N TYR A 149 3.72 10.75 2.50
CA TYR A 149 4.77 11.75 2.71
C TYR A 149 5.90 11.19 3.58
N LEU A 150 5.57 10.52 4.68
CA LEU A 150 6.55 9.91 5.57
C LEU A 150 7.36 8.82 4.87
N LEU A 151 6.72 8.03 4.00
CA LEU A 151 7.38 7.00 3.20
C LEU A 151 8.35 7.63 2.18
N ILE A 152 7.89 8.65 1.44
CA ILE A 152 8.69 9.39 0.45
C ILE A 152 9.95 9.97 1.10
N GLU A 153 9.81 10.66 2.23
CA GLU A 153 10.96 11.28 2.89
C GLU A 153 11.93 10.23 3.43
N SER A 154 11.43 9.25 4.18
CA SER A 154 12.28 8.25 4.82
C SER A 154 13.12 7.46 3.83
N PHE A 155 12.55 7.09 2.68
CA PHE A 155 13.27 6.36 1.63
C PHE A 155 13.99 7.26 0.61
N GLY A 156 13.72 8.56 0.59
CA GLY A 156 14.27 9.48 -0.40
C GLY A 156 13.71 9.27 -1.81
N LEU A 157 12.39 8.99 -1.92
CA LEU A 157 11.74 8.76 -3.21
C LEU A 157 11.69 10.07 -4.02
N GLU A 158 12.30 10.07 -5.21
CA GLU A 158 12.32 11.22 -6.11
C GLU A 158 11.89 10.83 -7.52
N THR A 159 11.20 11.75 -8.22
CA THR A 159 10.84 11.60 -9.65
C THR A 159 12.00 11.96 -10.60
N LYS A 160 13.26 11.95 -10.12
CA LYS A 160 14.43 12.28 -10.94
C LYS A 160 14.86 11.08 -11.78
N TYR A 161 15.23 11.35 -13.03
CA TYR A 161 15.76 10.37 -13.97
C TYR A 161 17.18 10.76 -14.38
N GLU A 162 18.11 9.79 -14.37
CA GLU A 162 19.42 9.92 -15.00
C GLU A 162 19.32 9.29 -16.40
N GLY A 163 18.92 10.10 -17.40
CA GLY A 163 18.64 9.63 -18.75
C GLY A 163 17.28 8.96 -18.88
N LYS A 164 17.23 7.66 -19.18
CA LYS A 164 15.99 6.86 -19.33
C LYS A 164 15.61 6.07 -18.06
N GLU A 165 16.54 5.96 -17.12
CA GLU A 165 16.38 5.18 -15.90
C GLU A 165 16.14 6.09 -14.68
N PRO A 166 15.27 5.67 -13.74
CA PRO A 166 15.03 6.38 -12.50
C PRO A 166 16.28 6.34 -11.60
N VAL A 167 16.53 7.42 -10.84
CA VAL A 167 17.65 7.46 -9.88
C VAL A 167 17.24 6.74 -8.59
N LEU A 168 17.32 5.40 -8.60
CA LEU A 168 16.90 4.52 -7.50
C LEU A 168 17.93 4.47 -6.36
N LYS A 169 18.20 5.61 -5.72
CA LYS A 169 19.08 5.74 -4.55
C LYS A 169 18.24 5.78 -3.26
N LEU A 170 17.68 4.63 -2.88
CA LEU A 170 16.94 4.50 -1.62
C LEU A 170 17.85 4.73 -0.41
N ASN A 171 17.32 5.40 0.62
CA ASN A 171 18.01 5.61 1.89
C ASN A 171 18.33 4.27 2.59
N ALA A 172 19.59 4.09 2.99
CA ALA A 172 20.06 2.90 3.72
C ALA A 172 19.39 2.73 5.09
N GLU A 173 18.98 3.83 5.73
CA GLU A 173 18.21 3.84 6.99
C GLU A 173 16.69 4.00 6.75
N GLY A 174 16.20 3.69 5.54
CA GLY A 174 14.81 3.98 5.12
C GLY A 174 13.74 3.40 6.04
N CYS A 175 13.85 2.11 6.37
CA CYS A 175 12.92 1.42 7.27
C CYS A 175 12.94 1.97 8.70
N ARG A 176 14.13 2.28 9.24
CA ARG A 176 14.30 2.88 10.57
C ARG A 176 13.70 4.28 10.63
N ASN A 177 13.98 5.12 9.64
CA ASN A 177 13.44 6.47 9.55
C ASN A 177 11.91 6.45 9.37
N PHE A 178 11.38 5.53 8.54
CA PHE A 178 9.93 5.39 8.36
C PHE A 178 9.26 4.94 9.65
N TYR A 179 9.78 3.91 10.32
CA TYR A 179 9.27 3.49 11.63
C TYR A 179 9.27 4.64 12.65
N ARG A 180 10.39 5.36 12.80
CA ARG A 180 10.48 6.52 13.72
C ARG A 180 9.39 7.56 13.44
N HIS A 181 9.26 7.98 12.18
CA HIS A 181 8.27 8.98 11.80
C HIS A 181 6.83 8.49 12.00
N LEU A 182 6.55 7.19 11.81
CA LEU A 182 5.25 6.61 12.10
C LEU A 182 4.94 6.59 13.61
N THR A 183 5.92 6.26 14.45
CA THR A 183 5.77 6.31 15.92
C THR A 183 5.51 7.74 16.39
N GLU A 184 6.19 8.75 15.84
CA GLU A 184 5.94 10.17 16.09
C GLU A 184 4.54 10.63 15.58
N TRP A 185 4.09 10.09 14.46
CA TRP A 185 2.82 10.48 13.82
C TRP A 185 1.59 9.91 14.53
N GLY A 186 1.61 8.62 14.93
CA GLY A 186 0.45 7.89 15.43
C GLY A 186 0.73 6.83 16.50
N GLY A 187 1.93 6.77 17.06
CA GLY A 187 2.31 5.84 18.13
C GLY A 187 2.82 4.47 17.64
N ASP A 188 3.47 3.74 18.56
CA ASP A 188 4.23 2.52 18.25
C ASP A 188 3.35 1.39 17.67
N ASP A 189 2.17 1.16 18.25
CA ASP A 189 1.14 0.22 17.77
C ASP A 189 0.73 0.43 16.29
N VAL A 190 0.77 1.67 15.83
CA VAL A 190 0.41 2.07 14.47
C VAL A 190 1.60 1.91 13.55
N ALA A 191 2.79 2.33 14.01
CA ALA A 191 4.04 2.14 13.30
C ALA A 191 4.30 0.65 13.01
N GLU A 192 4.21 -0.22 14.02
CA GLU A 192 4.35 -1.67 13.84
C GLU A 192 3.31 -2.23 12.85
N HIS A 193 2.05 -1.82 12.96
CA HIS A 193 1.01 -2.33 12.06
C HIS A 193 1.26 -1.91 10.61
N ILE A 194 1.67 -0.66 10.36
CA ILE A 194 1.98 -0.18 9.01
C ILE A 194 3.21 -0.90 8.47
N MET A 195 4.32 -0.99 9.23
CA MET A 195 5.52 -1.71 8.80
C MET A 195 5.23 -3.20 8.49
N ASN A 196 4.36 -3.85 9.26
CA ASN A 196 3.98 -5.24 9.02
C ASN A 196 3.08 -5.44 7.78
N ASN A 197 2.33 -4.42 7.34
CA ASN A 197 1.36 -4.53 6.25
C ASN A 197 1.77 -3.82 4.95
N TRP A 198 2.77 -2.93 4.98
CA TRP A 198 3.23 -2.16 3.82
C TRP A 198 4.46 -2.74 3.12
N PHE A 199 5.13 -3.72 3.75
CA PHE A 199 6.32 -4.39 3.21
C PHE A 199 6.16 -5.91 3.24
N THR A 200 6.48 -6.57 2.14
CA THR A 200 6.39 -8.02 2.00
C THR A 200 7.52 -8.70 2.76
N ASN A 201 7.18 -9.42 3.83
CA ASN A 201 8.11 -10.32 4.50
C ASN A 201 8.26 -11.62 3.68
N LEU A 202 9.10 -11.60 2.64
CA LEU A 202 9.41 -12.73 1.74
C LEU A 202 10.14 -13.91 2.43
N GLY A 203 9.93 -14.15 3.72
CA GLY A 203 10.76 -15.04 4.55
C GLY A 203 10.03 -15.91 5.55
N GLY A 204 8.70 -15.81 5.66
CA GLY A 204 7.95 -16.70 6.54
C GLY A 204 6.44 -16.53 6.40
N GLU A 205 5.73 -17.61 6.73
CA GLU A 205 4.32 -17.59 7.13
C GLU A 205 4.20 -16.84 8.46
N ARG A 206 4.38 -15.52 8.43
CA ARG A 206 3.84 -14.68 9.49
C ARG A 206 2.33 -14.83 9.39
N GLU A 207 1.74 -15.54 10.34
CA GLU A 207 0.32 -15.42 10.75
C GLU A 207 0.02 -14.02 11.35
N GLY A 208 0.70 -12.98 10.85
CA GLY A 208 0.28 -11.61 11.07
C GLY A 208 -1.12 -11.48 10.49
N ASN A 209 -2.02 -10.89 11.27
CA ASN A 209 -3.40 -10.60 10.86
C ASN A 209 -3.46 -9.51 9.78
N SER A 210 -2.81 -9.72 8.62
CA SER A 210 -3.05 -8.90 7.44
C SER A 210 -4.41 -9.34 6.87
N GLU A 211 -5.40 -8.46 7.00
CA GLU A 211 -6.76 -8.67 6.48
C GLU A 211 -6.79 -8.84 4.94
N TYR A 212 -5.66 -8.58 4.30
CA TYR A 212 -5.39 -8.73 2.88
C TYR A 212 -3.96 -9.25 2.65
N ILE A 213 -3.77 -9.95 1.54
CA ILE A 213 -2.46 -10.23 0.93
C ILE A 213 -2.57 -9.84 -0.53
N ILE A 214 -1.71 -8.93 -1.01
CA ILE A 214 -1.68 -8.53 -2.41
C ILE A 214 -0.68 -9.44 -3.12
N GLN A 215 -1.12 -10.15 -4.17
CA GLN A 215 -0.31 -11.19 -4.78
C GLN A 215 0.89 -10.60 -5.54
N GLY A 216 2.09 -10.77 -4.97
CA GLY A 216 3.36 -10.43 -5.62
C GLY A 216 3.76 -8.96 -5.58
N LYS A 217 3.07 -8.13 -4.78
CA LYS A 217 3.38 -6.72 -4.51
C LYS A 217 2.98 -6.36 -3.07
N ASP A 218 3.54 -5.27 -2.55
CA ASP A 218 3.05 -4.57 -1.36
C ASP A 218 2.81 -3.08 -1.64
N TRP A 219 2.36 -2.35 -0.62
CA TRP A 219 2.12 -0.91 -0.75
C TRP A 219 3.39 -0.11 -1.08
N PHE A 220 4.55 -0.49 -0.54
CA PHE A 220 5.80 0.17 -0.86
C PHE A 220 6.18 -0.03 -2.34
N GLU A 221 6.04 -1.24 -2.87
CA GLU A 221 6.27 -1.53 -4.28
C GLU A 221 5.31 -0.74 -5.19
N VAL A 222 4.02 -0.71 -4.85
CA VAL A 222 2.99 -0.02 -5.65
C VAL A 222 3.22 1.50 -5.67
N ILE A 223 3.61 2.09 -4.54
CA ILE A 223 3.96 3.52 -4.49
C ILE A 223 5.22 3.79 -5.33
N GLN A 224 6.24 2.94 -5.27
CA GLN A 224 7.42 3.06 -6.14
C GLN A 224 7.07 2.94 -7.63
N GLU A 225 6.17 2.02 -8.02
CA GLU A 225 5.69 1.94 -9.41
C GLU A 225 5.00 3.24 -9.85
N MET A 226 4.27 3.95 -8.98
CA MET A 226 3.65 5.25 -9.32
C MET A 226 4.67 6.35 -9.59
N PHE A 227 5.88 6.29 -9.00
CA PHE A 227 6.97 7.21 -9.30
C PHE A 227 7.65 6.93 -10.64
N TRP A 228 7.88 5.65 -10.97
CA TRP A 228 8.85 5.27 -12.00
C TRP A 228 8.31 4.40 -13.14
N GLY A 229 7.12 3.82 -12.96
CA GLY A 229 6.45 2.89 -13.88
C GLY A 229 6.36 1.45 -13.36
N HIS A 230 5.50 0.66 -13.99
CA HIS A 230 5.30 -0.75 -13.69
C HIS A 230 6.60 -1.55 -13.84
N GLN A 231 6.84 -2.49 -12.91
CA GLN A 231 8.03 -3.34 -12.80
C GLN A 231 9.36 -2.59 -12.58
N ARG A 232 9.32 -1.30 -12.23
CA ARG A 232 10.51 -0.47 -11.96
C ARG A 232 10.76 -0.19 -10.48
N ALA A 233 9.95 -0.77 -9.59
CA ALA A 233 10.16 -0.73 -8.14
C ALA A 233 11.37 -1.57 -7.71
N LYS A 234 12.05 -1.12 -6.65
CA LYS A 234 13.18 -1.83 -6.01
C LYS A 234 12.66 -3.01 -5.17
N LYS A 235 12.51 -4.18 -5.81
CA LYS A 235 12.11 -5.46 -5.17
C LYS A 235 13.24 -6.15 -4.38
N ASP A 236 14.46 -5.62 -4.46
CA ASP A 236 15.66 -6.07 -3.75
C ASP A 236 15.73 -5.57 -2.30
N ILE A 237 14.95 -4.55 -1.93
CA ILE A 237 14.98 -3.93 -0.59
C ILE A 237 13.59 -4.04 0.06
N GLY A 238 13.55 -4.54 1.29
CA GLY A 238 12.36 -4.56 2.15
C GLY A 238 12.67 -4.11 3.57
N CYS A 239 11.65 -4.07 4.42
CA CYS A 239 11.80 -3.82 5.85
C CYS A 239 11.54 -5.08 6.66
N GLN A 240 12.37 -5.33 7.68
CA GLN A 240 12.16 -6.42 8.61
C GLN A 240 12.34 -5.97 10.07
N PHE A 241 11.64 -6.66 10.96
CA PHE A 241 11.81 -6.50 12.41
C PHE A 241 13.11 -7.17 12.86
N LYS A 242 13.86 -6.52 13.76
CA LYS A 242 15.13 -7.04 14.28
C LYS A 242 14.90 -8.35 15.06
N GLY A 243 15.62 -9.40 14.67
CA GLY A 243 15.53 -10.74 15.29
C GLY A 243 14.91 -11.81 14.39
N GLU A 244 14.35 -11.44 13.24
CA GLU A 244 13.68 -12.38 12.31
C GLU A 244 14.62 -13.03 11.27
N GLY A 245 15.85 -13.34 11.69
CA GLY A 245 16.75 -14.26 10.97
C GLY A 245 17.44 -13.74 9.71
N ARG A 246 17.22 -12.50 9.26
CA ARG A 246 18.04 -11.87 8.20
C ARG A 246 18.94 -10.78 8.78
N GLU A 247 20.06 -10.56 8.09
CA GLU A 247 21.01 -9.50 8.42
C GLU A 247 20.50 -8.15 7.92
N CYS A 248 20.52 -7.15 8.79
CA CYS A 248 20.21 -5.76 8.43
C CYS A 248 21.26 -5.19 7.48
N LEU A 249 20.82 -4.43 6.47
CA LEU A 249 21.71 -3.67 5.60
C LEU A 249 22.18 -2.40 6.33
N GLY A 250 23.51 -2.19 6.35
CA GLY A 250 24.12 -0.95 6.83
C GLY A 250 24.34 -0.89 8.35
N HIS A 251 24.34 0.33 8.89
CA HIS A 251 24.74 0.61 10.29
C HIS A 251 23.59 0.50 11.31
N ASP A 252 22.40 0.04 10.90
CA ASP A 252 21.18 -0.03 11.72
C ASP A 252 21.17 -1.20 12.73
N GLN A 253 22.32 -1.52 13.34
CA GLN A 253 22.45 -2.66 14.26
C GLN A 253 21.52 -2.55 15.49
N ASP A 254 21.19 -1.35 15.95
CA ASP A 254 20.31 -1.12 17.10
C ASP A 254 18.86 -0.75 16.73
N ALA A 255 18.53 -0.71 15.44
CA ALA A 255 17.18 -0.35 15.00
C ALA A 255 16.17 -1.48 15.29
N LYS A 256 14.95 -1.13 15.70
CA LYS A 256 13.81 -2.08 15.83
C LYS A 256 13.36 -2.61 14.45
N TRP A 257 13.51 -1.77 13.43
CA TRP A 257 13.24 -2.07 12.02
C TRP A 257 14.42 -1.62 11.17
N CYS A 258 14.86 -2.47 10.23
CA CYS A 258 15.99 -2.19 9.35
C CYS A 258 15.69 -2.57 7.90
N ASN A 259 16.47 -2.01 6.96
CA ASN A 259 16.46 -2.44 5.56
C ASN A 259 17.04 -3.86 5.46
N VAL A 260 16.45 -4.72 4.62
CA VAL A 260 16.95 -6.07 4.33
C VAL A 260 17.03 -6.33 2.83
N ASP A 261 18.02 -7.13 2.41
CA ASP A 261 18.17 -7.59 1.03
C ASP A 261 17.25 -8.80 0.78
N LEU A 262 16.21 -8.58 0.00
CA LEU A 262 15.20 -9.59 -0.32
C LEU A 262 15.72 -10.68 -1.27
N THR A 263 16.81 -10.42 -2.01
CA THR A 263 17.41 -11.39 -2.96
C THR A 263 18.26 -12.45 -2.26
N LYS A 264 18.86 -12.11 -1.11
CA LYS A 264 19.78 -13.00 -0.38
C LYS A 264 19.11 -14.11 0.42
N GLY A 265 17.81 -14.00 0.69
CA GLY A 265 17.09 -14.86 1.66
C GLY A 265 16.46 -16.15 1.11
N ASN A 266 16.62 -16.49 -0.18
CA ASN A 266 15.76 -17.49 -0.85
C ASN A 266 16.46 -18.81 -1.21
N ARG A 267 17.44 -19.26 -0.42
CA ARG A 267 18.30 -20.43 -0.72
C ARG A 267 18.01 -21.72 0.05
N ASP A 268 17.03 -21.73 0.96
CA ASP A 268 16.72 -22.94 1.77
C ASP A 268 15.24 -23.33 1.76
N THR A 269 14.62 -23.30 0.57
CA THR A 269 13.27 -23.83 0.30
C THR A 269 13.23 -25.34 0.12
N THR A 270 14.20 -26.06 0.69
CA THR A 270 14.38 -27.53 0.58
C THR A 270 13.22 -28.34 1.19
N HIS A 271 12.28 -27.69 1.89
CA HIS A 271 11.24 -28.36 2.69
C HIS A 271 9.82 -28.44 2.11
N GLN A 272 9.56 -27.94 0.88
CA GLN A 272 8.18 -27.76 0.37
C GLN A 272 7.75 -28.62 -0.83
N SER A 273 8.42 -29.76 -1.10
CA SER A 273 8.12 -30.62 -2.28
C SER A 273 7.72 -32.08 -1.97
N THR A 274 7.47 -32.46 -0.72
CA THR A 274 7.13 -33.86 -0.35
C THR A 274 5.63 -34.14 -0.14
N ILE A 275 4.73 -33.18 -0.40
CA ILE A 275 3.27 -33.33 -0.24
C ILE A 275 2.55 -33.31 -1.61
N THR A 276 2.98 -34.17 -2.53
CA THR A 276 2.22 -34.46 -3.77
C THR A 276 2.32 -35.92 -4.22
N ASP A 277 3.47 -36.59 -4.06
CA ASP A 277 3.72 -37.92 -4.66
C ASP A 277 3.16 -39.14 -3.90
N ARG A 278 2.26 -38.95 -2.93
CA ARG A 278 1.56 -40.06 -2.24
C ARG A 278 0.07 -40.20 -2.59
N ALA A 279 -0.43 -39.40 -3.53
CA ALA A 279 -1.75 -39.59 -4.13
C ALA A 279 -1.69 -40.54 -5.34
N ALA A 280 -1.65 -41.85 -5.04
CA ALA A 280 -1.98 -42.99 -5.90
C ALA A 280 -2.42 -42.69 -7.35
N SER A 281 -1.77 -43.19 -8.41
CA SER A 281 -1.20 -44.55 -8.57
C SER A 281 -2.13 -45.69 -8.11
N ARG A 282 -3.46 -45.48 -8.21
CA ARG A 282 -4.50 -46.54 -8.17
C ARG A 282 -5.74 -46.11 -8.95
N ARG A 283 -5.72 -46.33 -10.27
CA ARG A 283 -6.91 -46.64 -11.10
C ARG A 283 -6.53 -47.01 -12.53
N GLY A 284 -6.07 -48.25 -12.71
CA GLY A 284 -6.24 -48.94 -13.98
C GLY A 284 -7.61 -49.63 -13.96
N GLY A 285 -8.49 -49.30 -14.91
CA GLY A 285 -9.83 -49.90 -14.94
C GLY A 285 -10.77 -49.27 -15.97
N GLY A 286 -10.94 -49.96 -17.09
CA GLY A 286 -12.18 -50.03 -17.89
C GLY A 286 -12.74 -48.72 -18.49
N VAL A 287 -12.52 -48.54 -19.79
CA VAL A 287 -13.38 -47.70 -20.65
C VAL A 287 -14.58 -48.55 -21.13
N PRO A 288 -15.81 -48.07 -20.96
CA PRO A 288 -16.92 -48.37 -21.87
C PRO A 288 -17.33 -47.12 -22.70
N PRO A 289 -17.94 -47.30 -23.88
CA PRO A 289 -18.12 -46.20 -24.85
C PRO A 289 -19.44 -45.42 -24.69
N GLN A 290 -19.38 -44.17 -25.18
CA GLN A 290 -20.43 -43.36 -25.85
C GLN A 290 -21.89 -43.41 -25.36
N SER A 291 -22.41 -42.22 -25.08
CA SER A 291 -23.73 -41.79 -25.58
C SER A 291 -23.75 -40.28 -25.79
N GLU A 292 -24.07 -39.84 -27.02
CA GLU A 292 -24.27 -38.43 -27.36
C GLU A 292 -25.58 -37.92 -26.77
N HIS A 293 -25.58 -36.71 -26.20
CA HIS A 293 -26.82 -35.95 -25.98
C HIS A 293 -26.59 -34.47 -26.28
N ASN A 294 -27.26 -34.00 -27.34
CA ASN A 294 -27.42 -32.58 -27.62
C ASN A 294 -28.43 -32.01 -26.62
N GLY A 295 -28.05 -30.92 -25.96
CA GLY A 295 -28.95 -30.13 -25.11
C GLY A 295 -28.81 -28.66 -25.48
N GLU A 296 -29.84 -28.11 -26.11
CA GLU A 296 -29.94 -26.68 -26.35
C GLU A 296 -30.02 -25.93 -25.01
N VAL A 297 -29.28 -24.83 -24.89
CA VAL A 297 -29.36 -23.94 -23.72
C VAL A 297 -30.15 -22.70 -24.12
N GLU A 298 -31.39 -22.66 -23.64
CA GLU A 298 -32.32 -21.55 -23.80
C GLU A 298 -31.84 -20.35 -22.96
N TYR A 299 -31.68 -19.18 -23.57
CA TYR A 299 -31.28 -17.95 -22.85
C TYR A 299 -32.52 -17.25 -22.27
N GLY A 300 -32.77 -17.46 -20.97
CA GLY A 300 -33.83 -16.77 -20.23
C GLY A 300 -33.54 -15.28 -20.00
N GLU A 301 -34.53 -14.45 -20.29
CA GLU A 301 -34.51 -13.00 -20.04
C GLU A 301 -34.48 -12.66 -18.54
N TRP A 302 -33.75 -11.60 -18.17
CA TRP A 302 -33.81 -11.01 -16.83
C TRP A 302 -34.68 -9.75 -16.82
N PRO A 303 -35.79 -9.71 -16.07
CA PRO A 303 -36.59 -8.49 -15.90
C PRO A 303 -35.90 -7.54 -14.92
N GLY A 304 -35.72 -6.28 -15.32
CA GLY A 304 -35.20 -5.24 -14.44
C GLY A 304 -36.24 -4.69 -13.47
N LYS A 305 -35.76 -4.21 -12.31
CA LYS A 305 -36.31 -3.12 -11.50
C LYS A 305 -35.17 -2.41 -10.77
#